data_AF-W2D375-F1
#
_entry.id   AF-W2D375-F1
#
_cell.length_a   1.000
_cell.length_b   1.000
_cell.length_c   1.000
_cell.angle_alpha   90.00
_cell.angle_beta   90.00
_cell.angle_gamma   90.00
#
_symmetry.space_group_name_H-M   'P 1'
#
loop_
_entity.id
_entity.type
_entity.pdbx_description
1 polymer ?
#
loop_
_entity_poly.entity_id
_entity_poly.type
_entity_poly.pdbx_seq_one_letter_code
_entity_poly.pdbx_strand_id
1 'polypeptide(L)'
;IQSTPIKWRLSMQHFFNNGPQATDTDQPTADSAPKPAVEVSDSTADLLPVDEQPTDTAPVVADPGLAYIFEHTRGRKCLIFSNSREECETVTATLRRYCEARHEPDRFLIHHGNLSYSIRRQAEERMRQSEAALTVCTTSTLELGIDIGRLERAFQIDAPATVSSFLQRMGRTGRRGAPAEMWFVMRENHTEPRALLPETIPWELLQGIAVVQLYLEDRWVEAPHKRRLPYSLLYHQTMATLASGGEMLPPELAARVLTLPPFRNVSQDDFRTLLLHLLEIDHIQRTDRGGLLIGLAGERVVNDYKFYAVFRENEEYTVRCDSEELGTIVKPPPVMSKIAIAGHVWEVEEVDYKHHVVYCHRVGGVVHAYFGEEPGDIDNRVLERMRLLLLQTDNYAYLLPNAVARLADTRRLAARAGLGLRPLVPLGGDMYSLTPWLGSYAFLALERFLRLRCATRLGLSKDFDSFRPYYMRFTMQVPAADFYRILREEIARPLDPMDLLYPNEMPIFDKYDETLPASLTRKGFAYGVLDVDTMKQWIMALPD
;
A
#
# COMPACT_ATOMS: atom_id res chain seq x y z
N ILE A 1 -31.57 16.35 -7.29
CA ILE A 1 -31.66 14.88 -7.06
C ILE A 1 -31.38 14.68 -5.58
N GLN A 2 -32.41 14.46 -4.76
CA GLN A 2 -32.20 14.07 -3.36
C GLN A 2 -31.54 12.68 -3.41
N SER A 3 -30.28 12.60 -2.98
CA SER A 3 -29.56 11.32 -2.91
C SER A 3 -30.25 10.45 -1.86
N THR A 4 -30.88 9.37 -2.28
CA THR A 4 -31.30 8.30 -1.37
C THR A 4 -30.07 7.86 -0.57
N PRO A 5 -30.14 7.74 0.77
CA PRO A 5 -29.00 7.28 1.57
C PRO A 5 -28.55 5.91 1.04
N ILE A 6 -27.29 5.83 0.62
CA ILE A 6 -26.72 4.60 0.09
C ILE A 6 -26.52 3.67 1.27
N LYS A 7 -27.35 2.63 1.37
CA LYS A 7 -27.21 1.61 2.41
C LYS A 7 -26.09 0.65 2.04
N TRP A 8 -25.21 0.35 2.99
CA TRP A 8 -24.10 -0.58 2.82
C TRP A 8 -24.27 -1.78 3.72
N ARG A 9 -23.75 -2.93 3.28
CA ARG A 9 -23.51 -4.11 4.09
C ARG A 9 -22.01 -4.23 4.28
N LEU A 10 -21.58 -4.12 5.52
CA LEU A 10 -20.18 -4.18 5.86
C LEU A 10 -19.98 -5.22 6.96
N SER A 11 -19.03 -6.11 6.76
CA SER A 11 -18.51 -6.99 7.80
C SER A 11 -17.00 -6.90 7.85
N MET A 12 -16.44 -7.08 9.05
CA MET A 12 -15.01 -7.17 9.25
C MET A 12 -14.74 -8.22 10.31
N GLN A 13 -14.09 -9.31 9.88
CA GLN A 13 -13.70 -10.40 10.75
C GLN A 13 -12.19 -10.49 10.85
N HIS A 14 -11.71 -10.85 12.04
CA HIS A 14 -10.31 -11.13 12.30
C HIS A 14 -10.06 -12.64 12.32
N PHE A 15 -8.93 -13.05 11.76
CA PHE A 15 -8.48 -14.42 11.73
C PHE A 15 -6.99 -14.49 12.07
N PHE A 16 -6.65 -15.28 13.08
CA PHE A 16 -5.30 -15.80 13.16
C PHE A 16 -5.12 -16.89 12.09
N ASN A 17 -3.99 -16.88 11.39
CA ASN A 17 -3.68 -17.84 10.33
C ASN A 17 -3.65 -19.30 10.82
N ASN A 18 -3.50 -19.51 12.13
CA ASN A 18 -3.70 -20.78 12.81
C ASN A 18 -4.42 -20.59 14.15
N GLY A 19 -5.01 -21.67 14.67
CA GLY A 19 -5.70 -21.65 15.97
C GLY A 19 -4.73 -21.50 17.14
N PRO A 20 -5.18 -20.98 18.29
CA PRO A 20 -6.54 -20.54 18.60
C PRO A 20 -6.93 -19.20 17.95
N GLN A 21 -8.22 -18.98 17.71
CA GLN A 21 -8.77 -17.69 17.28
C GLN A 21 -8.96 -16.76 18.47
N ALA A 22 -9.17 -15.45 18.22
CA ALA A 22 -9.25 -14.46 19.29
C ALA A 22 -10.33 -14.78 20.34
N THR A 23 -11.49 -15.29 19.92
CA THR A 23 -12.60 -15.68 20.82
C THR A 23 -12.33 -16.99 21.58
N ASP A 24 -11.43 -17.86 21.10
CA ASP A 24 -11.08 -19.11 21.77
C ASP A 24 -10.24 -18.88 23.03
N THR A 25 -9.54 -17.74 23.11
CA THR A 25 -8.65 -17.41 24.24
C THR A 25 -9.37 -16.79 25.44
N ASP A 26 -10.63 -16.37 25.28
CA ASP A 26 -11.48 -15.94 26.39
C ASP A 26 -12.02 -17.18 27.15
N GLN A 27 -11.21 -17.75 28.05
CA GLN A 27 -11.80 -18.54 29.15
C GLN A 27 -12.66 -17.59 30.00
N PRO A 28 -13.92 -17.95 30.33
CA PRO A 28 -14.78 -17.09 31.12
C PRO A 28 -14.22 -17.01 32.55
N THR A 29 -13.44 -15.97 32.86
CA THR A 29 -13.24 -15.57 34.24
C THR A 29 -14.58 -15.10 34.79
N ALA A 30 -14.97 -15.57 35.98
CA ALA A 30 -16.29 -15.39 36.57
C ALA A 30 -16.74 -13.93 36.81
N ASP A 31 -15.92 -12.93 36.44
CA ASP A 31 -16.20 -11.49 36.54
C ASP A 31 -16.28 -10.76 35.18
N SER A 32 -16.22 -11.45 34.05
CA SER A 32 -16.26 -10.83 32.72
C SER A 32 -17.45 -11.30 31.89
N ALA A 33 -18.65 -10.89 32.29
CA ALA A 33 -19.80 -10.87 31.39
C ALA A 33 -20.05 -9.43 30.94
N PRO A 34 -19.69 -9.01 29.72
CA PRO A 34 -20.38 -7.90 29.10
C PRO A 34 -21.73 -8.43 28.61
N LYS A 35 -22.80 -8.11 29.34
CA LYS A 35 -24.15 -8.10 28.75
C LYS A 35 -24.10 -7.17 27.52
N PRO A 36 -24.49 -7.61 26.31
CA PRO A 36 -24.61 -6.69 25.19
C PRO A 36 -25.91 -5.91 25.36
N ALA A 37 -25.83 -4.81 26.10
CA ALA A 37 -26.82 -3.76 26.11
C ALA A 37 -26.06 -2.45 26.24
N VAL A 38 -25.48 -1.97 25.14
CA VAL A 38 -24.77 -0.70 25.10
C VAL A 38 -25.10 0.00 23.78
N GLU A 39 -25.46 1.27 23.92
CA GLU A 39 -25.94 2.17 22.87
C GLU A 39 -25.01 2.15 21.65
N VAL A 40 -25.60 1.83 20.50
CA VAL A 40 -24.96 1.93 19.18
C VAL A 40 -24.82 3.41 18.87
N SER A 41 -23.63 3.88 18.52
CA SER A 41 -23.44 5.27 18.06
C SER A 41 -24.32 5.54 16.83
N ASP A 42 -25.03 6.66 16.82
CA ASP A 42 -25.98 7.09 15.75
C ASP A 42 -25.38 7.12 14.32
N SER A 43 -24.05 7.01 14.17
CA SER A 43 -23.32 7.02 12.88
C SER A 43 -23.50 5.75 12.02
N THR A 44 -24.13 4.69 12.54
CA THR A 44 -24.34 3.42 11.78
C THR A 44 -25.71 3.31 11.10
N ALA A 45 -26.50 4.39 11.04
CA ALA A 45 -27.86 4.36 10.48
C ALA A 45 -27.94 3.86 9.01
N ASP A 46 -26.83 3.94 8.27
CA ASP A 46 -26.72 3.50 6.87
C ASP A 46 -26.25 2.04 6.69
N LEU A 47 -25.88 1.33 7.78
CA LEU A 47 -25.39 -0.05 7.72
C LEU A 47 -26.54 -1.06 7.87
N LEU A 48 -26.55 -2.04 6.97
CA LEU A 48 -27.44 -3.19 7.00
C LEU A 48 -26.69 -4.42 7.55
N PRO A 49 -27.38 -5.32 8.26
CA PRO A 49 -26.78 -6.57 8.71
C PRO A 49 -26.37 -7.42 7.50
N VAL A 50 -25.27 -8.15 7.68
CA VAL A 50 -24.72 -9.07 6.68
C VAL A 50 -25.35 -10.45 6.90
N ASP A 51 -25.70 -11.14 5.82
CA ASP A 51 -26.10 -12.55 5.87
C ASP A 51 -24.85 -13.43 5.93
N GLU A 52 -24.55 -13.87 7.15
CA GLU A 52 -23.36 -14.63 7.55
C GLU A 52 -23.50 -16.16 7.43
N GLN A 53 -24.62 -16.68 6.90
CA GLN A 53 -24.72 -18.12 6.74
C GLN A 53 -23.76 -18.60 5.63
N PRO A 54 -22.85 -19.55 5.93
CA PRO A 54 -21.94 -20.09 4.93
C PRO A 54 -22.75 -20.83 3.85
N THR A 55 -22.37 -20.62 2.59
CA THR A 55 -22.99 -21.28 1.42
C THR A 55 -22.22 -22.52 0.98
N ASP A 56 -21.10 -22.83 1.64
CA ASP A 56 -20.25 -23.99 1.39
C ASP A 56 -19.52 -24.39 2.69
N THR A 57 -18.64 -25.38 2.61
CA THR A 57 -17.78 -25.81 3.72
C THR A 57 -16.34 -25.91 3.22
N ALA A 58 -15.38 -25.31 3.90
CA ALA A 58 -13.97 -25.43 3.51
C ALA A 58 -13.41 -26.85 3.81
N PRO A 59 -12.25 -27.22 3.23
CA PRO A 59 -11.54 -28.44 3.64
C PRO A 59 -11.12 -28.42 5.11
N VAL A 60 -10.88 -29.60 5.69
CA VAL A 60 -10.56 -29.78 7.13
C VAL A 60 -9.31 -29.03 7.58
N VAL A 61 -8.30 -28.91 6.70
CA VAL A 61 -7.03 -28.24 7.00
C VAL A 61 -6.92 -26.97 6.14
N ALA A 62 -7.87 -26.05 6.34
CA ALA A 62 -7.90 -24.76 5.66
C ALA A 62 -7.39 -23.63 6.56
N ASP A 63 -6.70 -22.66 5.96
CA ASP A 63 -6.47 -21.34 6.54
C ASP A 63 -7.84 -20.72 6.91
N PRO A 64 -8.06 -20.27 8.17
CA PRO A 64 -9.37 -19.79 8.62
C PRO A 64 -9.92 -18.60 7.83
N GLY A 65 -9.07 -17.64 7.45
CA GLY A 65 -9.49 -16.47 6.70
C GLY A 65 -9.88 -16.82 5.26
N LEU A 66 -9.10 -17.70 4.62
CA LEU A 66 -9.40 -18.15 3.26
C LEU A 66 -10.55 -19.17 3.23
N ALA A 67 -10.74 -19.96 4.28
CA ALA A 67 -11.90 -20.81 4.48
C ALA A 67 -13.17 -19.95 4.51
N TYR A 68 -13.17 -18.86 5.28
CA TYR A 68 -14.27 -17.92 5.32
C TYR A 68 -14.63 -17.35 3.94
N ILE A 69 -13.63 -16.95 3.14
CA ILE A 69 -13.86 -16.50 1.75
C ILE A 69 -14.46 -17.64 0.91
N PHE A 70 -13.89 -18.83 0.97
CA PHE A 70 -14.36 -19.99 0.21
C PHE A 70 -15.82 -20.31 0.50
N GLU A 71 -16.19 -20.31 1.79
CA GLU A 71 -17.52 -20.64 2.30
C GLU A 71 -18.59 -19.60 1.96
N HIS A 72 -18.22 -18.33 1.74
CA HIS A 72 -19.17 -17.23 1.51
C HIS A 72 -19.25 -16.74 0.07
N THR A 73 -18.47 -17.34 -0.84
CA THR A 73 -18.43 -17.02 -2.28
C THR A 73 -19.24 -18.00 -3.14
N ARG A 74 -19.59 -19.18 -2.63
CA ARG A 74 -20.29 -20.22 -3.41
C ARG A 74 -21.66 -19.73 -3.87
N GLY A 75 -21.94 -19.91 -5.16
CA GLY A 75 -23.22 -19.53 -5.77
C GLY A 75 -23.40 -18.04 -6.01
N ARG A 76 -22.36 -17.22 -5.75
CA ARG A 76 -22.41 -15.76 -5.90
C ARG A 76 -21.31 -15.29 -6.82
N LYS A 77 -21.54 -14.13 -7.43
CA LYS A 77 -20.51 -13.47 -8.23
C LYS A 77 -19.73 -12.45 -7.40
N CYS A 78 -18.44 -12.70 -7.19
CA CYS A 78 -17.63 -11.99 -6.21
C CYS A 78 -16.31 -11.45 -6.76
N LEU A 79 -15.78 -10.44 -6.07
CA LEU A 79 -14.37 -10.04 -6.16
C LEU A 79 -13.68 -10.31 -4.83
N ILE A 80 -12.41 -10.69 -4.87
CA ILE A 80 -11.52 -10.72 -3.72
C ILE A 80 -10.37 -9.77 -4.03
N PHE A 81 -10.27 -8.69 -3.28
CA PHE A 81 -9.19 -7.72 -3.41
C PHE A 81 -8.03 -8.08 -2.48
N SER A 82 -6.84 -8.14 -3.06
CA SER A 82 -5.55 -8.29 -2.38
C SER A 82 -4.73 -7.02 -2.54
N ASN A 83 -3.86 -6.73 -1.57
CA ASN A 83 -3.04 -5.52 -1.59
C ASN A 83 -1.76 -5.66 -2.41
N SER A 84 -1.34 -6.88 -2.73
CA SER A 84 -0.21 -7.16 -3.60
C SER A 84 -0.52 -8.26 -4.61
N ARG A 85 0.26 -8.28 -5.70
CA ARG A 85 0.22 -9.34 -6.71
C ARG A 85 0.59 -10.70 -6.11
N GLU A 86 1.55 -10.71 -5.18
CA GLU A 86 2.04 -11.92 -4.49
C GLU A 86 0.95 -12.57 -3.63
N GLU A 87 0.21 -11.74 -2.88
CA GLU A 87 -0.93 -12.19 -2.10
C GLU A 87 -2.05 -12.70 -3.02
N CYS A 88 -2.35 -11.98 -4.10
CA CYS A 88 -3.37 -12.36 -5.07
C CYS A 88 -3.12 -13.76 -5.66
N GLU A 89 -1.87 -14.05 -6.04
CA GLU A 89 -1.44 -15.37 -6.52
C GLU A 89 -1.62 -16.45 -5.44
N THR A 90 -1.13 -16.17 -4.22
CA THR A 90 -1.18 -17.11 -3.09
C THR A 90 -2.62 -17.46 -2.71
N VAL A 91 -3.49 -16.46 -2.65
CA VAL A 91 -4.93 -16.60 -2.35
C VAL A 91 -5.62 -17.41 -3.42
N THR A 92 -5.41 -17.07 -4.70
CA THR A 92 -6.02 -17.81 -5.82
C THR A 92 -5.60 -19.28 -5.79
N ALA A 93 -4.29 -19.55 -5.68
CA ALA A 93 -3.77 -20.91 -5.67
C ALA A 93 -4.35 -21.74 -4.50
N THR A 94 -4.49 -21.12 -3.32
CA THR A 94 -5.04 -21.77 -2.14
C THR A 94 -6.53 -22.10 -2.30
N LEU A 95 -7.33 -21.15 -2.80
CA LEU A 95 -8.76 -21.35 -3.03
C LEU A 95 -9.04 -22.41 -4.11
N ARG A 96 -8.23 -22.46 -5.16
CA ARG A 96 -8.27 -23.54 -6.17
C ARG A 96 -7.97 -24.91 -5.57
N ARG A 97 -6.97 -25.00 -4.70
CA ARG A 97 -6.67 -26.25 -3.97
C ARG A 97 -7.82 -26.68 -3.07
N TYR A 98 -8.60 -25.74 -2.53
CA TYR A 98 -9.82 -26.09 -1.79
C TYR A 98 -10.89 -26.68 -2.71
N CYS A 99 -11.07 -26.15 -3.92
CA CYS A 99 -11.92 -26.77 -4.94
C CYS A 99 -11.45 -28.20 -5.25
N GLU A 100 -10.16 -28.40 -5.49
CA GLU A 100 -9.56 -29.72 -5.78
C GLU A 100 -9.78 -30.71 -4.63
N ALA A 101 -9.51 -30.29 -3.39
CA ALA A 101 -9.71 -31.13 -2.19
C ALA A 101 -11.19 -31.52 -1.99
N ARG A 102 -12.12 -30.67 -2.42
CA ARG A 102 -13.57 -30.94 -2.39
C ARG A 102 -14.09 -31.63 -3.65
N HIS A 103 -13.21 -31.91 -4.62
CA HIS A 103 -13.56 -32.51 -5.91
C HIS A 103 -14.61 -31.68 -6.68
N GLU A 104 -14.54 -30.35 -6.61
CA GLU A 104 -15.42 -29.44 -7.34
C GLU A 104 -14.70 -28.71 -8.49
N PRO A 105 -15.44 -28.26 -9.54
CA PRO A 105 -14.87 -27.43 -10.59
C PRO A 105 -14.31 -26.11 -10.06
N ASP A 106 -13.21 -25.64 -10.64
CA ASP A 106 -12.61 -24.35 -10.31
C ASP A 106 -13.57 -23.19 -10.61
N ARG A 107 -13.87 -22.41 -9.57
CA ARG A 107 -14.70 -21.21 -9.60
C ARG A 107 -13.93 -19.92 -9.30
N PHE A 108 -12.61 -19.99 -9.15
CA PHE A 108 -11.72 -18.88 -8.84
C PHE A 108 -10.85 -18.49 -10.04
N LEU A 109 -10.99 -17.22 -10.43
CA LEU A 109 -10.21 -16.58 -11.47
C LEU A 109 -9.19 -15.64 -10.82
N ILE A 110 -8.19 -15.23 -11.57
CA ILE A 110 -7.16 -14.28 -11.12
C ILE A 110 -7.01 -13.15 -12.13
N HIS A 111 -6.77 -11.94 -11.63
CA HIS A 111 -6.62 -10.75 -12.44
C HIS A 111 -5.68 -9.72 -11.79
N HIS A 112 -4.47 -9.55 -12.33
CA HIS A 112 -3.55 -8.47 -11.98
C HIS A 112 -2.63 -8.11 -13.16
N GLY A 113 -1.87 -7.02 -13.04
CA GLY A 113 -1.16 -6.38 -14.16
C GLY A 113 -0.13 -7.26 -14.88
N ASN A 114 0.53 -8.17 -14.16
CA ASN A 114 1.54 -9.08 -14.71
C ASN A 114 0.97 -10.31 -15.42
N LEU A 115 -0.35 -10.54 -15.42
CA LEU A 115 -0.90 -11.65 -16.18
C LEU A 115 -0.97 -11.28 -17.66
N SER A 116 -0.76 -12.28 -18.51
CA SER A 116 -0.87 -12.12 -19.94
C SER A 116 -2.25 -11.59 -20.34
N TYR A 117 -2.28 -10.87 -21.47
CA TYR A 117 -3.51 -10.29 -21.98
C TYR A 117 -4.61 -11.34 -22.20
N SER A 118 -4.25 -12.54 -22.68
CA SER A 118 -5.19 -13.65 -22.91
C SER A 118 -5.88 -14.08 -21.61
N ILE A 119 -5.12 -14.29 -20.53
CA ILE A 119 -5.64 -14.71 -19.22
C ILE A 119 -6.57 -13.63 -18.65
N ARG A 120 -6.14 -12.36 -18.67
CA ARG A 120 -6.97 -11.24 -18.19
C ARG A 120 -8.28 -11.13 -18.96
N ARG A 121 -8.21 -11.16 -20.29
CA ARG A 121 -9.39 -11.10 -21.17
C ARG A 121 -10.35 -12.27 -20.93
N GLN A 122 -9.82 -13.48 -20.70
CA GLN A 122 -10.64 -14.64 -20.38
C GLN A 122 -11.38 -14.46 -19.05
N ALA A 123 -10.71 -13.93 -18.02
CA ALA A 123 -11.33 -13.64 -16.73
C ALA A 123 -12.43 -12.57 -16.86
N GLU A 124 -12.16 -11.47 -17.57
CA GLU A 124 -13.13 -10.41 -17.86
C GLU A 124 -14.37 -10.93 -18.62
N GLU A 125 -14.17 -11.76 -19.65
CA GLU A 125 -15.26 -12.34 -20.44
C GLU A 125 -16.14 -13.28 -19.60
N ARG A 126 -15.51 -14.17 -18.84
CA ARG A 126 -16.23 -15.08 -17.93
C ARG A 126 -17.02 -14.30 -16.88
N MET A 127 -16.50 -13.18 -16.39
CA MET A 127 -17.23 -12.32 -15.47
C MET A 127 -18.34 -11.51 -16.14
N ARG A 128 -18.21 -11.12 -17.41
CA ARG A 128 -19.26 -10.35 -18.09
C ARG A 128 -20.57 -11.13 -18.22
N GLN A 129 -20.50 -12.46 -18.26
CA GLN A 129 -21.64 -13.36 -18.28
C GLN A 129 -22.52 -13.17 -17.03
N SER A 130 -23.81 -12.92 -17.23
CA SER A 130 -24.72 -12.53 -16.14
C SER A 130 -25.04 -13.64 -15.14
N GLU A 131 -24.85 -14.90 -15.54
CA GLU A 131 -25.13 -16.10 -14.72
C GLU A 131 -23.87 -16.69 -14.08
N ALA A 132 -22.71 -16.05 -14.27
CA ALA A 132 -21.46 -16.55 -13.73
C ALA A 132 -21.43 -16.43 -12.20
N ALA A 133 -21.56 -17.55 -11.49
CA ALA A 133 -21.27 -17.65 -10.06
C ALA A 133 -19.76 -17.86 -9.81
N LEU A 134 -18.95 -16.99 -10.40
CA LEU A 134 -17.49 -17.03 -10.34
C LEU A 134 -16.95 -15.93 -9.44
N THR A 135 -15.78 -16.19 -8.87
CA THR A 135 -15.06 -15.24 -8.04
C THR A 135 -13.73 -14.89 -8.68
N VAL A 136 -13.38 -13.61 -8.74
CA VAL A 136 -12.05 -13.16 -9.23
C VAL A 136 -11.22 -12.64 -8.08
N CYS A 137 -10.04 -13.20 -7.88
CA CYS A 137 -8.99 -12.63 -7.04
C CYS A 137 -8.25 -11.56 -7.84
N THR A 138 -8.12 -10.34 -7.30
CA THR A 138 -7.59 -9.20 -8.04
C THR A 138 -6.86 -8.21 -7.14
N THR A 139 -5.95 -7.44 -7.73
CA THR A 139 -5.34 -6.27 -7.10
C THR A 139 -6.15 -5.00 -7.44
N SER A 140 -5.50 -3.85 -7.57
CA SER A 140 -6.14 -2.61 -8.01
C SER A 140 -6.64 -2.61 -9.45
N THR A 141 -6.29 -3.62 -10.25
CA THR A 141 -6.65 -3.69 -11.67
C THR A 141 -8.15 -3.75 -11.97
N LEU A 142 -8.97 -4.20 -11.02
CA LEU A 142 -10.44 -4.18 -11.13
C LEU A 142 -11.12 -3.17 -10.20
N GLU A 143 -10.36 -2.27 -9.56
CA GLU A 143 -10.91 -1.15 -8.77
C GLU A 143 -11.61 -0.10 -9.65
N LEU A 144 -11.07 0.12 -10.86
CA LEU A 144 -11.45 1.22 -11.74
C LEU A 144 -11.78 0.74 -13.16
N GLY A 145 -12.79 1.37 -13.76
CA GLY A 145 -12.96 1.47 -15.21
C GLY A 145 -13.48 0.24 -15.98
N ILE A 146 -13.29 -1.00 -15.52
CA ILE A 146 -13.68 -2.19 -16.29
C ILE A 146 -15.10 -2.63 -15.92
N ASP A 147 -15.97 -2.79 -16.93
CA ASP A 147 -17.31 -3.35 -16.74
C ASP A 147 -17.28 -4.88 -16.74
N ILE A 148 -17.05 -5.43 -15.56
CA ILE A 148 -17.12 -6.87 -15.25
C ILE A 148 -18.55 -7.33 -14.89
N GLY A 149 -19.56 -6.51 -15.19
CA GLY A 149 -20.97 -6.83 -14.96
C GLY A 149 -21.41 -6.67 -13.50
N ARG A 150 -22.47 -7.38 -13.11
CA ARG A 150 -23.07 -7.28 -11.76
C ARG A 150 -22.23 -8.08 -10.76
N LEU A 151 -21.86 -7.46 -9.64
CA LEU A 151 -21.19 -8.12 -8.52
C LEU A 151 -22.10 -8.08 -7.31
N GLU A 152 -22.17 -9.19 -6.59
CA GLU A 152 -22.98 -9.34 -5.39
C GLU A 152 -22.20 -8.99 -4.13
N ARG A 153 -20.93 -9.41 -4.07
CA ARG A 153 -20.05 -9.22 -2.90
C ARG A 153 -18.63 -8.89 -3.30
N ALA A 154 -17.95 -8.12 -2.47
CA ALA A 154 -16.51 -7.96 -2.50
C ALA A 154 -15.92 -8.45 -1.17
N PHE A 155 -14.81 -9.15 -1.26
CA PHE A 155 -13.96 -9.47 -0.13
C PHE A 155 -12.72 -8.60 -0.21
N GLN A 156 -12.25 -8.13 0.93
CA GLN A 156 -11.06 -7.32 1.07
C GLN A 156 -10.13 -8.04 2.04
N ILE A 157 -8.98 -8.50 1.56
CA ILE A 157 -7.96 -9.10 2.41
C ILE A 157 -7.12 -7.98 3.01
N ASP A 158 -7.04 -7.95 4.34
CA ASP A 158 -6.37 -6.91 5.12
C ASP A 158 -6.85 -5.48 4.78
N ALA A 159 -6.22 -4.45 5.36
CA ALA A 159 -6.71 -3.09 5.17
C ALA A 159 -6.26 -2.52 3.81
N PRO A 160 -7.13 -1.87 3.03
CA PRO A 160 -6.67 -1.04 1.92
C PRO A 160 -5.84 0.12 2.47
N ALA A 161 -4.85 0.57 1.70
CA ALA A 161 -3.97 1.67 2.11
C ALA A 161 -4.69 3.03 2.23
N THR A 162 -5.79 3.23 1.50
CA THR A 162 -6.50 4.50 1.42
C THR A 162 -8.02 4.35 1.50
N VAL A 163 -8.70 5.37 2.01
CA VAL A 163 -10.16 5.49 1.99
C VAL A 163 -10.67 5.57 0.55
N SER A 164 -9.96 6.24 -0.34
CA SER A 164 -10.31 6.27 -1.77
C SER A 164 -10.39 4.86 -2.38
N SER A 165 -9.39 4.00 -2.12
CA SER A 165 -9.40 2.62 -2.62
C SER A 165 -10.54 1.80 -2.01
N PHE A 166 -10.78 1.93 -0.69
CA PHE A 166 -11.95 1.32 -0.03
C PHE A 166 -13.26 1.67 -0.74
N LEU A 167 -13.50 2.95 -1.02
CA LEU A 167 -14.73 3.41 -1.68
C LEU A 167 -14.84 2.92 -3.13
N GLN A 168 -13.74 2.89 -3.86
CA GLN A 168 -13.72 2.38 -5.24
C GLN A 168 -14.01 0.89 -5.30
N ARG A 169 -13.41 0.10 -4.39
CA ARG A 169 -13.66 -1.34 -4.22
C ARG A 169 -15.10 -1.60 -3.79
N MET A 170 -15.62 -0.85 -2.80
CA MET A 170 -17.01 -0.94 -2.34
C MET A 170 -18.00 -0.64 -3.48
N GLY A 171 -17.73 0.41 -4.26
CA GLY A 171 -18.54 0.83 -5.40
C GLY A 171 -18.55 -0.15 -6.58
N ARG A 172 -17.74 -1.22 -6.55
CA ARG A 172 -17.86 -2.34 -7.51
C ARG A 172 -19.06 -3.23 -7.22
N THR A 173 -19.55 -3.21 -5.98
CA THR A 173 -20.69 -4.02 -5.52
C THR A 173 -21.96 -3.17 -5.42
N GLY A 174 -23.12 -3.82 -5.39
CA GLY A 174 -24.41 -3.11 -5.28
C GLY A 174 -24.84 -2.48 -6.60
N ARG A 175 -25.61 -3.23 -7.40
CA ARG A 175 -26.28 -2.71 -8.62
C ARG A 175 -27.71 -3.29 -8.71
N ARG A 176 -28.69 -2.47 -9.12
CA ARG A 176 -30.15 -2.76 -9.19
C ARG A 176 -30.90 -2.81 -7.85
N GLY A 177 -30.67 -1.82 -6.99
CA GLY A 177 -31.47 -1.63 -5.77
C GLY A 177 -31.06 -2.48 -4.56
N ALA A 178 -30.10 -3.40 -4.73
CA ALA A 178 -29.42 -4.07 -3.63
C ALA A 178 -28.30 -3.17 -3.06
N PRO A 179 -28.06 -3.20 -1.74
CA PRO A 179 -26.97 -2.46 -1.11
C PRO A 179 -25.60 -2.97 -1.59
N ALA A 180 -24.60 -2.09 -1.58
CA ALA A 180 -23.20 -2.50 -1.75
C ALA A 180 -22.79 -3.38 -0.56
N GLU A 181 -21.99 -4.42 -0.80
CA GLU A 181 -21.64 -5.43 0.19
C GLU A 181 -20.15 -5.76 0.15
N MET A 182 -19.46 -5.47 1.26
CA MET A 182 -18.03 -5.72 1.41
C MET A 182 -17.70 -6.44 2.72
N TRP A 183 -16.81 -7.42 2.60
CA TRP A 183 -16.38 -8.32 3.67
C TRP A 183 -14.87 -8.18 3.86
N PHE A 184 -14.45 -7.59 4.98
CA PHE A 184 -13.05 -7.53 5.34
C PHE A 184 -12.62 -8.82 6.04
N VAL A 185 -11.49 -9.37 5.58
CA VAL A 185 -10.84 -10.56 6.13
C VAL A 185 -9.47 -10.12 6.64
N MET A 186 -9.41 -9.75 7.91
CA MET A 186 -8.19 -9.27 8.57
C MET A 186 -7.39 -10.45 9.08
N ARG A 187 -6.21 -10.67 8.50
CA ARG A 187 -5.37 -11.83 8.78
C ARG A 187 -4.19 -11.43 9.66
N GLU A 188 -3.85 -12.29 10.60
CA GLU A 188 -2.74 -12.05 11.52
C GLU A 188 -2.00 -13.37 11.81
N ASN A 189 -0.67 -13.30 11.91
CA ASN A 189 0.10 -14.41 12.50
C ASN A 189 0.15 -14.26 14.01
N HIS A 190 0.10 -15.36 14.74
CA HIS A 190 0.43 -15.32 16.17
C HIS A 190 1.84 -14.78 16.35
N THR A 191 1.99 -13.87 17.29
CA THR A 191 3.30 -13.33 17.65
C THR A 191 4.11 -14.36 18.42
N GLU A 192 5.44 -14.31 18.30
CA GLU A 192 6.31 -15.14 19.12
C GLU A 192 6.11 -14.80 20.61
N PRO A 193 6.25 -15.76 21.54
CA PRO A 193 6.07 -15.50 22.98
C PRO A 193 6.97 -14.39 23.56
N ARG A 194 8.06 -14.06 22.88
CA ARG A 194 9.05 -13.04 23.25
C ARG A 194 8.92 -11.74 22.43
N ALA A 195 7.89 -11.64 21.58
CA ALA A 195 7.66 -10.45 20.77
C ALA A 195 7.46 -9.24 21.68
N LEU A 196 8.12 -8.14 21.33
CA LEU A 196 8.06 -6.92 22.11
C LEU A 196 6.94 -6.04 21.57
N LEU A 197 6.35 -5.23 22.45
CA LEU A 197 5.47 -4.18 21.94
C LEU A 197 6.26 -3.23 21.01
N PRO A 198 5.63 -2.73 19.93
CA PRO A 198 4.25 -2.92 19.53
C PRO A 198 4.07 -3.99 18.41
N GLU A 199 4.97 -4.96 18.29
CA GLU A 199 4.85 -6.07 17.30
C GLU A 199 3.56 -6.89 17.50
N THR A 200 3.03 -6.92 18.72
CA THR A 200 1.80 -7.63 19.10
C THR A 200 0.51 -6.86 18.78
N ILE A 201 0.62 -5.66 18.20
CA ILE A 201 -0.54 -4.83 17.83
C ILE A 201 -1.00 -5.23 16.42
N PRO A 202 -2.31 -5.50 16.21
CA PRO A 202 -2.85 -5.85 14.91
C PRO A 202 -3.04 -4.60 14.04
N TRP A 203 -1.96 -4.11 13.47
CA TRP A 203 -1.93 -2.86 12.70
C TRP A 203 -2.93 -2.84 11.53
N GLU A 204 -3.04 -3.93 10.79
CA GLU A 204 -4.00 -4.07 9.67
C GLU A 204 -5.46 -3.99 10.14
N LEU A 205 -5.81 -4.64 11.25
CA LEU A 205 -7.15 -4.54 11.82
C LEU A 205 -7.47 -3.10 12.21
N LEU A 206 -6.56 -2.42 12.91
CA LEU A 206 -6.73 -1.03 13.31
C LEU A 206 -6.84 -0.10 12.10
N GLN A 207 -6.03 -0.30 11.07
CA GLN A 207 -6.06 0.49 9.84
C GLN A 207 -7.38 0.30 9.10
N GLY A 208 -7.88 -0.92 8.98
CA GLY A 208 -9.14 -1.20 8.32
C GLY A 208 -10.31 -0.52 9.03
N ILE A 209 -10.36 -0.61 10.37
CA ILE A 209 -11.36 0.11 11.17
C ILE A 209 -11.23 1.62 10.95
N ALA A 210 -10.00 2.15 11.00
CA ALA A 210 -9.75 3.58 10.82
C ALA A 210 -10.21 4.09 9.44
N VAL A 211 -9.87 3.37 8.37
CA VAL A 211 -10.29 3.69 7.00
C VAL A 211 -11.81 3.72 6.87
N VAL A 212 -12.50 2.73 7.43
CA VAL A 212 -13.97 2.68 7.41
C VAL A 212 -14.56 3.84 8.22
N GLN A 213 -14.06 4.08 9.44
CA GLN A 213 -14.61 5.11 10.33
C GLN A 213 -14.39 6.53 9.79
N LEU A 214 -13.23 6.82 9.22
CA LEU A 214 -12.96 8.12 8.60
C LEU A 214 -13.99 8.49 7.54
N TYR A 215 -14.49 7.50 6.78
CA TYR A 215 -15.56 7.76 5.85
C TYR A 215 -16.95 7.78 6.50
N LEU A 216 -17.27 6.84 7.38
CA LEU A 216 -18.61 6.77 7.98
C LEU A 216 -18.93 8.00 8.83
N GLU A 217 -17.96 8.51 9.59
CA GLU A 217 -18.13 9.63 10.51
C GLU A 217 -17.91 10.97 9.81
N ASP A 218 -16.80 11.12 9.06
CA ASP A 218 -16.39 12.43 8.53
C ASP A 218 -16.61 12.58 7.02
N ARG A 219 -17.02 11.52 6.31
CA ARG A 219 -17.03 11.46 4.82
C ARG A 219 -15.69 11.87 4.21
N TRP A 220 -14.61 11.64 4.94
CA TRP A 220 -13.29 12.09 4.53
C TRP A 220 -12.65 11.12 3.55
N VAL A 221 -11.92 11.68 2.60
CA VAL A 221 -11.11 10.97 1.62
C VAL A 221 -9.81 11.74 1.46
N GLU A 222 -8.70 11.04 1.30
CA GLU A 222 -7.38 11.64 1.12
C GLU A 222 -7.39 12.65 -0.03
N ALA A 223 -6.76 13.80 0.19
CA ALA A 223 -6.58 14.79 -0.88
C ALA A 223 -5.43 14.37 -1.81
N PRO A 224 -5.50 14.67 -3.12
CA PRO A 224 -4.35 14.50 -4.00
C PRO A 224 -3.14 15.30 -3.50
N HIS A 225 -1.94 14.74 -3.61
CA HIS A 225 -0.71 15.39 -3.17
C HIS A 225 -0.40 16.64 -4.02
N LYS A 226 -0.43 17.83 -3.41
CA LYS A 226 -0.27 19.13 -4.12
C LYS A 226 1.13 19.74 -4.07
N ARG A 227 2.03 19.18 -3.25
CA ARG A 227 3.34 19.77 -2.92
C ARG A 227 4.54 19.10 -3.60
N ARG A 228 4.32 18.11 -4.47
CA ARG A 228 5.42 17.41 -5.14
C ARG A 228 6.22 18.36 -6.04
N LEU A 229 7.52 18.08 -6.13
CA LEU A 229 8.44 18.65 -7.13
C LEU A 229 8.78 17.54 -8.11
N PRO A 230 7.95 17.30 -9.15
CA PRO A 230 8.07 16.12 -10.00
C PRO A 230 9.14 16.34 -11.07
N TYR A 231 10.41 16.42 -10.67
CA TYR A 231 11.52 16.71 -11.59
C TYR A 231 11.72 15.61 -12.64
N SER A 232 11.45 14.35 -12.32
CA SER A 232 11.44 13.25 -13.30
C SER A 232 10.38 13.49 -14.39
N LEU A 233 9.19 13.93 -14.02
CA LEU A 233 8.16 14.33 -14.99
C LEU A 233 8.54 15.60 -15.75
N LEU A 234 9.22 16.55 -15.10
CA LEU A 234 9.72 17.78 -15.73
C LEU A 234 10.71 17.44 -16.84
N TYR A 235 11.67 16.55 -16.57
CA TYR A 235 12.58 16.02 -17.58
C TYR A 235 11.82 15.40 -18.75
N HIS A 236 10.92 14.45 -18.47
CA HIS A 236 10.14 13.78 -19.51
C HIS A 236 9.35 14.76 -20.38
N GLN A 237 8.60 15.70 -19.77
CA GLN A 237 7.80 16.67 -20.52
C GLN A 237 8.68 17.65 -21.33
N THR A 238 9.88 17.97 -20.85
CA THR A 238 10.85 18.79 -21.58
C THR A 238 11.33 18.08 -22.85
N MET A 239 11.78 16.83 -22.69
CA MET A 239 12.24 16.00 -23.81
C MET A 239 11.11 15.73 -24.81
N ALA A 240 9.90 15.42 -24.34
CA ALA A 240 8.75 15.19 -25.20
C ALA A 240 8.31 16.45 -25.98
N THR A 241 8.40 17.62 -25.35
CA THR A 241 8.06 18.90 -26.00
C THR A 241 9.05 19.23 -27.12
N LEU A 242 10.36 19.01 -26.90
CA LEU A 242 11.39 19.19 -27.93
C LEU A 242 11.28 18.14 -29.04
N ALA A 243 11.04 16.88 -28.69
CA ALA A 243 10.89 15.80 -29.68
C ALA A 243 9.67 16.02 -30.60
N SER A 244 8.58 16.57 -30.07
CA SER A 244 7.36 16.84 -30.85
C SER A 244 7.37 18.18 -31.60
N GLY A 245 7.96 19.22 -31.03
CA GLY A 245 7.93 20.57 -31.58
C GLY A 245 9.21 21.03 -32.28
N GLY A 246 10.28 20.24 -32.22
CA GLY A 246 11.58 20.58 -32.81
C GLY A 246 12.35 21.63 -32.02
N GLU A 247 13.14 22.45 -32.74
CA GLU A 247 13.95 23.51 -32.15
C GLU A 247 13.08 24.57 -31.45
N MET A 248 13.37 24.87 -30.18
CA MET A 248 12.70 25.92 -29.42
C MET A 248 13.69 26.81 -28.68
N LEU A 249 13.40 28.10 -28.57
CA LEU A 249 14.16 28.99 -27.70
C LEU A 249 13.89 28.62 -26.21
N PRO A 250 14.88 28.74 -25.30
CA PRO A 250 14.69 28.40 -23.89
C PRO A 250 13.47 29.07 -23.22
N PRO A 251 13.15 30.35 -23.47
CA PRO A 251 11.94 30.97 -22.91
C PRO A 251 10.63 30.39 -23.47
N GLU A 252 10.62 30.00 -24.74
CA GLU A 252 9.45 29.36 -25.36
C GLU A 252 9.21 27.97 -24.75
N LEU A 253 10.28 27.18 -24.62
CA LEU A 253 10.22 25.86 -24.00
C LEU A 253 9.74 25.96 -22.54
N ALA A 254 10.29 26.91 -21.77
CA ALA A 254 9.85 27.17 -20.39
C ALA A 254 8.37 27.56 -20.33
N ALA A 255 7.88 28.40 -21.24
CA ALA A 255 6.48 28.82 -21.28
C ALA A 255 5.53 27.66 -21.61
N ARG A 256 5.95 26.69 -22.43
CA ARG A 256 5.14 25.48 -22.71
C ARG A 256 5.15 24.48 -21.57
N VAL A 257 6.32 24.24 -20.97
CA VAL A 257 6.48 23.22 -19.93
C VAL A 257 6.01 23.74 -18.57
N LEU A 258 6.57 24.82 -18.05
CA LEU A 258 6.32 25.29 -16.67
C LEU A 258 4.90 25.80 -16.42
N THR A 259 4.11 26.07 -17.47
CA THR A 259 2.70 26.46 -17.32
C THR A 259 1.78 25.27 -17.04
N LEU A 260 2.26 24.04 -17.20
CA LEU A 260 1.48 22.84 -16.91
C LEU A 260 1.20 22.74 -15.39
N PRO A 261 -0.02 22.36 -14.96
CA PRO A 261 -0.40 22.32 -13.54
C PRO A 261 0.54 21.55 -12.60
N PRO A 262 1.17 20.42 -12.99
CA PRO A 262 2.10 19.70 -12.13
C PRO A 262 3.37 20.49 -11.76
N PHE A 263 3.77 21.49 -12.55
CA PHE A 263 5.03 22.23 -12.37
C PHE A 263 4.86 23.59 -11.69
N ARG A 264 3.68 23.87 -11.10
CA ARG A 264 3.41 25.14 -10.41
C ARG A 264 4.40 25.49 -9.30
N ASN A 265 5.01 24.48 -8.67
CA ASN A 265 5.99 24.66 -7.59
C ASN A 265 7.45 24.57 -8.08
N VAL A 266 7.68 24.33 -9.38
CA VAL A 266 9.01 24.27 -9.97
C VAL A 266 9.46 25.69 -10.32
N SER A 267 10.63 26.09 -9.83
CA SER A 267 11.18 27.41 -10.12
C SER A 267 11.83 27.47 -11.50
N GLN A 268 11.95 28.69 -12.06
CA GLN A 268 12.70 28.89 -13.31
C GLN A 268 14.19 28.52 -13.18
N ASP A 269 14.76 28.69 -11.99
CA ASP A 269 16.16 28.33 -11.72
C ASP A 269 16.35 26.81 -11.69
N ASP A 270 15.37 26.06 -11.17
CA ASP A 270 15.38 24.59 -11.27
C ASP A 270 15.32 24.14 -12.72
N PHE A 271 14.45 24.77 -13.51
CA PHE A 271 14.35 24.45 -14.94
C PHE A 271 15.63 24.79 -15.69
N ARG A 272 16.26 25.93 -15.39
CA ARG A 272 17.58 26.27 -15.94
C ARG A 272 18.64 25.24 -15.56
N THR A 273 18.65 24.81 -14.30
CA THR A 273 19.59 23.78 -13.80
C THR A 273 19.41 22.48 -14.56
N LEU A 274 18.16 22.07 -14.80
CA LEU A 274 17.84 20.92 -15.64
C LEU A 274 18.40 21.10 -17.06
N LEU A 275 18.05 22.19 -17.76
CA LEU A 275 18.50 22.41 -19.14
C LEU A 275 20.02 22.42 -19.28
N LEU A 276 20.75 23.04 -18.34
CA LEU A 276 22.21 23.04 -18.34
C LEU A 276 22.77 21.62 -18.18
N HIS A 277 22.19 20.82 -17.29
CA HIS A 277 22.59 19.42 -17.14
C HIS A 277 22.29 18.61 -18.40
N LEU A 278 21.12 18.81 -19.03
CA LEU A 278 20.76 18.11 -20.27
C LEU A 278 21.69 18.44 -21.45
N LEU A 279 22.23 19.66 -21.49
CA LEU A 279 23.29 20.04 -22.45
C LEU A 279 24.60 19.32 -22.15
N GLU A 280 24.96 19.19 -20.87
CA GLU A 280 26.19 18.52 -20.42
C GLU A 280 26.19 17.02 -20.78
N ILE A 281 25.06 16.34 -20.60
CA ILE A 281 24.91 14.91 -20.91
C ILE A 281 24.48 14.63 -22.36
N ASP A 282 24.47 15.66 -23.22
CA ASP A 282 24.09 15.57 -24.64
C ASP A 282 22.66 15.05 -24.89
N HIS A 283 21.76 15.22 -23.92
CA HIS A 283 20.34 14.94 -24.08
C HIS A 283 19.65 16.03 -24.90
N ILE A 284 20.10 17.27 -24.77
CA ILE A 284 19.70 18.38 -25.64
C ILE A 284 20.96 19.07 -26.18
N GLN A 285 20.85 19.75 -27.31
CA GLN A 285 21.92 20.51 -27.92
C GLN A 285 21.47 21.93 -28.24
N ARG A 286 22.42 22.86 -28.26
CA ARG A 286 22.18 24.26 -28.61
C ARG A 286 22.52 24.51 -30.07
N THR A 287 21.62 25.17 -30.79
CA THR A 287 21.82 25.58 -32.19
C THR A 287 22.56 26.91 -32.28
N ASP A 288 23.05 27.22 -33.48
CA ASP A 288 23.66 28.52 -33.80
C ASP A 288 22.70 29.70 -33.58
N ARG A 289 21.39 29.46 -33.68
CA ARG A 289 20.34 30.46 -33.45
C ARG A 289 19.98 30.62 -31.97
N GLY A 290 20.63 29.85 -31.09
CA GLY A 290 20.39 29.86 -29.65
C GLY A 290 19.17 29.04 -29.21
N GLY A 291 18.55 28.28 -30.13
CA GLY A 291 17.51 27.31 -29.82
C GLY A 291 18.07 26.03 -29.20
N LEU A 292 17.18 25.24 -28.62
CA LEU A 292 17.44 23.92 -28.06
C LEU A 292 16.73 22.87 -28.90
N LEU A 293 17.41 21.78 -29.19
CA LEU A 293 16.88 20.59 -29.86
C LEU A 293 17.35 19.32 -29.14
N ILE A 294 16.79 18.16 -29.48
CA ILE A 294 17.21 16.88 -28.90
C ILE A 294 18.62 16.54 -29.37
N GLY A 295 19.51 16.25 -28.42
CA GLY A 295 20.89 15.83 -28.70
C GLY A 295 21.01 14.34 -29.02
N LEU A 296 22.19 13.88 -29.41
CA LEU A 296 22.40 12.50 -29.87
C LEU A 296 22.11 11.45 -28.77
N ALA A 297 22.50 11.73 -27.52
CA ALA A 297 22.17 10.85 -26.40
C ALA A 297 20.65 10.92 -26.09
N GLY A 298 20.05 12.11 -26.22
CA GLY A 298 18.63 12.33 -26.04
C GLY A 298 17.76 11.60 -27.06
N GLU A 299 18.21 11.50 -28.32
CA GLU A 299 17.51 10.74 -29.37
C GLU A 299 17.34 9.27 -28.99
N ARG A 300 18.33 8.67 -28.33
CA ARG A 300 18.23 7.28 -27.86
C ARG A 300 17.17 7.12 -26.79
N VAL A 301 17.02 8.13 -25.92
CA VAL A 301 16.00 8.13 -24.87
C VAL A 301 14.61 8.29 -25.49
N VAL A 302 14.38 9.33 -26.30
CA VAL A 302 13.02 9.64 -26.81
C VAL A 302 12.50 8.65 -27.85
N ASN A 303 13.40 7.94 -28.55
CA ASN A 303 13.03 6.90 -29.52
C ASN A 303 12.81 5.52 -28.89
N ASP A 304 13.14 5.33 -27.60
CA ASP A 304 12.80 4.11 -26.88
C ASP A 304 11.29 4.11 -26.58
N TYR A 305 10.59 3.01 -26.87
CA TYR A 305 9.17 2.86 -26.55
C TYR A 305 8.88 3.00 -25.05
N LYS A 306 9.88 2.72 -24.19
CA LYS A 306 9.79 2.94 -22.74
C LYS A 306 9.66 4.42 -22.41
N PHE A 307 10.08 5.34 -23.27
CA PHE A 307 10.02 6.77 -23.00
C PHE A 307 8.60 7.25 -22.67
N TYR A 308 7.59 6.73 -23.38
CA TYR A 308 6.19 7.15 -23.25
C TYR A 308 5.57 6.89 -21.87
N ALA A 309 6.13 5.96 -21.10
CA ALA A 309 5.69 5.70 -19.73
C ALA A 309 6.49 6.52 -18.72
N VAL A 310 5.80 7.19 -17.79
CA VAL A 310 6.41 8.09 -16.79
C VAL A 310 6.60 7.46 -15.41
N PHE A 311 6.16 6.22 -15.21
CA PHE A 311 6.33 5.47 -13.97
C PHE A 311 7.50 4.49 -14.08
N ARG A 312 8.12 4.15 -12.94
CA ARG A 312 9.18 3.14 -12.93
C ARG A 312 8.62 1.80 -13.39
N GLU A 313 9.30 1.21 -14.35
CA GLU A 313 9.07 -0.15 -14.78
C GLU A 313 10.13 -1.03 -14.13
N ASN A 314 9.74 -2.22 -13.69
CA ASN A 314 10.70 -3.24 -13.33
C ASN A 314 11.24 -3.90 -14.60
N GLU A 315 12.45 -4.43 -14.54
CA GLU A 315 12.92 -5.35 -15.56
C GLU A 315 12.16 -6.67 -15.40
N GLU A 316 11.26 -6.92 -16.34
CA GLU A 316 10.33 -8.02 -16.33
C GLU A 316 10.74 -9.10 -17.35
N TYR A 317 10.52 -10.35 -16.97
CA TYR A 317 10.76 -11.54 -17.77
C TYR A 317 9.42 -12.18 -18.13
N THR A 318 9.17 -12.40 -19.41
CA THR A 318 7.97 -13.08 -19.90
C THR A 318 8.03 -14.56 -19.56
N VAL A 319 7.05 -15.04 -18.79
CA VAL A 319 6.93 -16.45 -18.42
C VAL A 319 6.07 -17.18 -19.44
N ARG A 320 6.60 -18.28 -19.97
CA ARG A 320 5.94 -19.12 -20.96
C ARG A 320 5.90 -20.58 -20.50
N CYS A 321 4.79 -21.23 -20.82
CA CYS A 321 4.67 -22.69 -20.81
C CYS A 321 4.34 -23.11 -22.23
N ASP A 322 5.22 -23.88 -22.86
CA ASP A 322 5.14 -24.20 -24.29
C ASP A 322 4.95 -22.96 -25.17
N SER A 323 3.81 -22.87 -25.88
CA SER A 323 3.44 -21.73 -26.72
C SER A 323 2.64 -20.66 -25.99
N GLU A 324 2.14 -20.93 -24.79
CA GLU A 324 1.29 -20.03 -24.02
C GLU A 324 2.13 -19.03 -23.20
N GLU A 325 1.74 -17.76 -23.28
CA GLU A 325 2.27 -16.71 -22.41
C GLU A 325 1.41 -16.60 -21.16
N LEU A 326 2.02 -16.79 -20.00
CA LEU A 326 1.34 -16.75 -18.71
C LEU A 326 1.33 -15.33 -18.12
N GLY A 327 2.39 -14.57 -18.39
CA GLY A 327 2.55 -13.22 -17.87
C GLY A 327 4.01 -12.83 -17.71
N THR A 328 4.30 -11.97 -16.74
CA THR A 328 5.65 -11.47 -16.46
C THR A 328 6.03 -11.59 -14.99
N ILE A 329 7.31 -11.80 -14.70
CA ILE A 329 7.87 -11.78 -13.33
C ILE A 329 9.11 -10.89 -13.26
N VAL A 330 9.46 -10.44 -12.06
CA VAL A 330 10.71 -9.70 -11.81
C VAL A 330 11.73 -10.64 -11.16
N LYS A 331 13.01 -10.49 -11.50
CA LYS A 331 14.12 -11.29 -10.95
C LYS A 331 13.82 -12.81 -11.01
N PRO A 332 13.86 -13.41 -12.20
CA PRO A 332 13.52 -14.82 -12.37
C PRO A 332 14.42 -15.71 -11.48
N PRO A 333 13.85 -16.68 -10.75
CA PRO A 333 14.65 -17.59 -9.94
C PRO A 333 15.44 -18.56 -10.83
N PRO A 334 16.48 -19.21 -10.29
CA PRO A 334 17.31 -20.12 -11.08
C PRO A 334 16.52 -21.35 -11.55
N VAL A 335 17.04 -22.02 -12.59
CA VAL A 335 16.51 -23.29 -13.11
C VAL A 335 16.30 -24.32 -12.00
N MET A 336 15.27 -25.16 -12.13
CA MET A 336 14.74 -26.08 -11.11
C MET A 336 14.09 -25.41 -9.89
N SER A 337 13.96 -24.08 -9.87
CA SER A 337 13.16 -23.39 -8.85
C SER A 337 11.69 -23.32 -9.23
N LYS A 338 10.84 -23.11 -8.23
CA LYS A 338 9.39 -22.96 -8.43
C LYS A 338 9.00 -21.49 -8.47
N ILE A 339 8.08 -21.15 -9.36
CA ILE A 339 7.43 -19.84 -9.47
C ILE A 339 5.92 -19.99 -9.37
N ALA A 340 5.24 -18.93 -8.92
CA ALA A 340 3.79 -18.84 -8.93
C ALA A 340 3.34 -17.72 -9.86
N ILE A 341 2.50 -18.07 -10.83
CA ILE A 341 1.83 -17.13 -11.74
C ILE A 341 0.52 -17.74 -12.25
N ALA A 342 -0.48 -16.90 -12.49
CA ALA A 342 -1.81 -17.27 -12.95
C ALA A 342 -2.55 -18.24 -12.00
N GLY A 343 -2.29 -18.15 -10.70
CA GLY A 343 -2.85 -18.96 -9.63
C GLY A 343 -2.39 -20.42 -9.65
N HIS A 344 -1.24 -20.68 -10.25
CA HIS A 344 -0.64 -22.01 -10.41
C HIS A 344 0.86 -21.96 -10.12
N VAL A 345 1.44 -23.13 -9.83
CA VAL A 345 2.88 -23.28 -9.61
C VAL A 345 3.54 -23.91 -10.83
N TRP A 346 4.70 -23.39 -11.19
CA TRP A 346 5.48 -23.80 -12.35
C TRP A 346 6.93 -24.02 -11.93
N GLU A 347 7.58 -25.01 -12.53
CA GLU A 347 9.02 -25.24 -12.35
C GLU A 347 9.78 -24.64 -13.52
N VAL A 348 10.82 -23.86 -13.21
CA VAL A 348 11.66 -23.17 -14.20
C VAL A 348 12.55 -24.17 -14.92
N GLU A 349 12.42 -24.26 -16.23
CA GLU A 349 13.25 -25.10 -17.09
C GLU A 349 14.44 -24.33 -17.64
N GLU A 350 14.22 -23.09 -18.08
CA GLU A 350 15.24 -22.25 -18.70
C GLU A 350 14.95 -20.77 -18.45
N VAL A 351 16.00 -19.98 -18.28
CA VAL A 351 15.94 -18.52 -18.18
C VAL A 351 16.82 -17.90 -19.26
N ASP A 352 16.19 -17.29 -20.25
CA ASP A 352 16.84 -16.52 -21.30
C ASP A 352 16.98 -15.06 -20.87
N TYR A 353 18.14 -14.73 -20.30
CA TYR A 353 18.51 -13.37 -19.89
C TYR A 353 18.70 -12.39 -21.05
N LYS A 354 18.86 -12.87 -22.29
CA LYS A 354 19.06 -11.99 -23.44
C LYS A 354 17.73 -11.52 -24.02
N HIS A 355 16.74 -12.41 -24.06
CA HIS A 355 15.40 -12.12 -24.58
C HIS A 355 14.37 -11.86 -23.48
N HIS A 356 14.78 -11.94 -22.21
CA HIS A 356 13.94 -11.78 -21.03
C HIS A 356 12.75 -12.76 -21.02
N VAL A 357 13.03 -14.05 -21.23
CA VAL A 357 12.02 -15.11 -21.27
C VAL A 357 12.34 -16.19 -20.24
N VAL A 358 11.33 -16.67 -19.54
CA VAL A 358 11.40 -17.82 -18.64
C VAL A 358 10.53 -18.92 -19.20
N TYR A 359 11.12 -20.08 -19.48
CA TYR A 359 10.39 -21.29 -19.85
C TYR A 359 10.15 -22.15 -18.63
N CYS A 360 8.92 -22.63 -18.48
CA CYS A 360 8.49 -23.42 -17.34
C CYS A 360 7.43 -24.46 -17.72
N HIS A 361 7.27 -25.47 -16.87
CA HIS A 361 6.16 -26.42 -16.96
C HIS A 361 5.37 -26.45 -15.65
N ARG A 362 4.10 -26.86 -15.73
CA ARG A 362 3.18 -26.83 -14.58
C ARG A 362 3.50 -27.94 -13.57
N VAL A 363 3.52 -27.59 -12.29
CA VAL A 363 3.68 -28.52 -11.17
C VAL A 363 2.63 -28.28 -10.07
N GLY A 364 2.43 -29.26 -9.19
CA GLY A 364 1.54 -29.12 -8.03
C GLY A 364 2.20 -28.36 -6.87
N GLY A 365 1.41 -27.59 -6.12
CA GLY A 365 1.85 -26.94 -4.87
C GLY A 365 1.32 -25.52 -4.69
N VAL A 366 1.85 -24.82 -3.68
CA VAL A 366 1.73 -23.36 -3.48
C VAL A 366 3.13 -22.88 -3.12
N VAL A 367 3.61 -21.83 -3.78
CA VAL A 367 4.86 -21.15 -3.45
C VAL A 367 4.61 -19.65 -3.40
N HIS A 368 5.41 -18.93 -2.62
CA HIS A 368 5.35 -17.47 -2.59
C HIS A 368 5.80 -16.93 -3.96
N ALA A 369 4.95 -16.10 -4.56
CA ALA A 369 5.34 -15.33 -5.72
C ALA A 369 6.14 -14.09 -5.28
N TYR A 370 7.00 -13.59 -6.16
CA TYR A 370 7.68 -12.31 -5.98
C TYR A 370 7.44 -11.41 -7.20
N PHE A 371 6.85 -10.24 -6.99
CA PHE A 371 6.56 -9.28 -8.06
C PHE A 371 7.16 -7.88 -7.80
N GLY A 372 7.94 -7.74 -6.74
CA GLY A 372 8.55 -6.48 -6.32
C GLY A 372 7.77 -5.77 -5.22
N GLU A 373 8.25 -4.59 -4.80
CA GLU A 373 7.63 -3.82 -3.72
C GLU A 373 6.48 -2.95 -4.25
N GLU A 374 5.26 -3.13 -3.72
CA GLU A 374 4.11 -2.25 -3.95
C GLU A 374 3.54 -1.71 -2.62
N PRO A 375 4.29 -0.92 -1.82
CA PRO A 375 3.70 -0.31 -0.63
C PRO A 375 2.74 0.81 -1.05
N GLY A 376 1.50 0.75 -0.58
CA GLY A 376 0.58 1.87 -0.62
C GLY A 376 0.92 2.87 0.48
N ASP A 377 0.96 4.16 0.14
CA ASP A 377 1.18 5.21 1.14
C ASP A 377 -0.06 5.42 2.02
N ILE A 378 0.15 5.46 3.32
CA ILE A 378 -0.89 5.79 4.31
C ILE A 378 -0.80 7.27 4.73
N ASP A 379 -1.94 7.95 4.77
CA ASP A 379 -2.09 9.35 5.19
C ASP A 379 -2.08 9.49 6.73
N ASN A 380 -1.60 10.64 7.21
CA ASN A 380 -1.52 10.99 8.64
C ASN A 380 -2.86 10.77 9.37
N ARG A 381 -3.98 11.14 8.75
CA ARG A 381 -5.30 11.08 9.39
C ARG A 381 -5.76 9.64 9.69
N VAL A 382 -5.30 8.67 8.90
CA VAL A 382 -5.56 7.23 9.14
C VAL A 382 -4.87 6.79 10.42
N LEU A 383 -3.57 7.12 10.58
CA LEU A 383 -2.80 6.77 11.78
C LEU A 383 -3.34 7.51 13.02
N GLU A 384 -3.74 8.77 12.89
CA GLU A 384 -4.40 9.50 13.97
C GLU A 384 -5.72 8.84 14.39
N ARG A 385 -6.53 8.38 13.42
CA ARG A 385 -7.76 7.64 13.75
C ARG A 385 -7.42 6.33 14.44
N MET A 386 -6.43 5.57 13.97
CA MET A 386 -5.95 4.34 14.64
C MET A 386 -5.56 4.59 16.09
N ARG A 387 -4.85 5.70 16.36
CA ARG A 387 -4.53 6.14 17.72
C ARG A 387 -5.79 6.33 18.57
N LEU A 388 -6.80 7.01 18.03
CA LEU A 388 -8.07 7.24 18.73
C LEU A 388 -8.79 5.92 19.03
N LEU A 389 -8.76 4.94 18.12
CA LEU A 389 -9.36 3.62 18.34
C LEU A 389 -8.81 2.92 19.58
N LEU A 390 -7.53 3.12 19.90
CA LEU A 390 -6.89 2.56 21.10
C LEU A 390 -7.32 3.24 22.40
N LEU A 391 -7.70 4.52 22.32
CA LEU A 391 -8.07 5.34 23.48
C LEU A 391 -9.58 5.32 23.78
N GLN A 392 -10.38 4.96 22.78
CA GLN A 392 -11.84 4.89 22.87
C GLN A 392 -12.33 3.49 23.25
N THR A 393 -13.58 3.44 23.72
CA THR A 393 -14.28 2.19 24.05
C THR A 393 -15.44 1.91 23.09
N ASP A 394 -15.53 2.64 21.98
CA ASP A 394 -16.61 2.51 21.00
C ASP A 394 -16.64 1.09 20.41
N ASN A 395 -17.86 0.61 20.15
CA ASN A 395 -18.11 -0.63 19.43
C ASN A 395 -18.70 -0.31 18.06
N TYR A 396 -18.27 -1.05 17.04
CA TYR A 396 -18.68 -0.80 15.66
C TYR A 396 -19.51 -1.97 15.14
N ALA A 397 -20.71 -1.66 14.62
CA ALA A 397 -21.70 -2.67 14.25
C ALA A 397 -21.26 -3.65 13.15
N TYR A 398 -20.28 -3.28 12.32
CA TYR A 398 -19.75 -4.14 11.26
C TYR A 398 -18.63 -5.08 11.75
N LEU A 399 -18.16 -4.96 12.98
CA LEU A 399 -17.15 -5.86 13.53
C LEU A 399 -17.78 -7.19 13.94
N LEU A 400 -17.20 -8.28 13.46
CA LEU A 400 -17.60 -9.64 13.80
C LEU A 400 -16.85 -10.15 15.04
N PRO A 401 -17.28 -11.28 15.67
CA PRO A 401 -16.86 -11.64 17.03
C PRO A 401 -15.34 -11.68 17.28
N ASN A 402 -14.53 -12.24 16.37
CA ASN A 402 -13.07 -12.27 16.56
C ASN A 402 -12.47 -10.88 16.42
N ALA A 403 -12.97 -10.05 15.51
CA ALA A 403 -12.51 -8.67 15.38
C ALA A 403 -12.83 -7.84 16.63
N VAL A 404 -14.03 -8.02 17.21
CA VAL A 404 -14.41 -7.39 18.48
C VAL A 404 -13.48 -7.84 19.62
N ALA A 405 -13.27 -9.16 19.75
CA ALA A 405 -12.38 -9.72 20.78
C ALA A 405 -10.94 -9.22 20.62
N ARG A 406 -10.40 -9.26 19.39
CA ARG A 406 -9.04 -8.82 19.09
C ARG A 406 -8.85 -7.33 19.31
N LEU A 407 -9.82 -6.48 18.94
CA LEU A 407 -9.79 -5.05 19.22
C LEU A 407 -9.82 -4.77 20.73
N ALA A 408 -10.69 -5.47 21.48
CA ALA A 408 -10.77 -5.33 22.93
C ALA A 408 -9.45 -5.73 23.61
N ASP A 409 -8.84 -6.82 23.18
CA ASP A 409 -7.52 -7.24 23.67
C ASP A 409 -6.43 -6.21 23.38
N THR A 410 -6.40 -5.71 22.15
CA THR A 410 -5.47 -4.66 21.71
C THR A 410 -5.61 -3.39 22.56
N ARG A 411 -6.84 -2.95 22.84
CA ARG A 411 -7.11 -1.80 23.71
C ARG A 411 -6.62 -2.02 25.14
N ARG A 412 -6.83 -3.21 25.72
CA ARG A 412 -6.31 -3.56 27.05
C ARG A 412 -4.79 -3.53 27.09
N LEU A 413 -4.14 -4.10 26.07
CA LEU A 413 -2.69 -4.12 25.95
C LEU A 413 -2.13 -2.69 25.80
N ALA A 414 -2.74 -1.89 24.92
CA ALA A 414 -2.36 -0.51 24.70
C ALA A 414 -2.50 0.33 25.99
N ALA A 415 -3.61 0.18 26.71
CA ALA A 415 -3.85 0.87 27.98
C ALA A 415 -2.81 0.53 29.05
N ARG A 416 -2.42 -0.75 29.17
CA ARG A 416 -1.37 -1.20 30.12
C ARG A 416 0.01 -0.63 29.76
N ALA A 417 0.32 -0.57 28.47
CA ALA A 417 1.61 -0.08 27.97
C ALA A 417 1.69 1.45 27.84
N GLY A 418 0.56 2.16 27.91
CA GLY A 418 0.48 3.58 27.59
C GLY A 418 0.58 3.89 26.09
N LEU A 419 0.42 2.89 25.23
CA LEU A 419 0.41 3.05 23.77
C LEU A 419 -0.79 3.90 23.35
N GLY A 420 -0.56 4.88 22.47
CA GLY A 420 -1.57 5.86 22.06
C GLY A 420 -1.67 7.08 23.00
N LEU A 421 -1.35 6.92 24.29
CA LEU A 421 -1.25 8.05 25.23
C LEU A 421 0.10 8.76 25.09
N ARG A 422 1.19 7.99 25.01
CA ARG A 422 2.55 8.51 24.86
C ARG A 422 3.16 7.93 23.58
N PRO A 423 3.82 8.74 22.73
CA PRO A 423 4.48 8.22 21.54
C PRO A 423 5.66 7.32 21.86
N LEU A 424 6.43 7.62 22.92
CA LEU A 424 7.60 6.85 23.33
C LEU A 424 7.25 5.90 24.50
N VAL A 425 7.42 4.59 24.27
CA VAL A 425 7.14 3.52 25.24
C VAL A 425 8.44 2.76 25.56
N PRO A 426 8.80 2.59 26.85
CA PRO A 426 9.96 1.79 27.23
C PRO A 426 9.69 0.29 27.04
N LEU A 427 10.64 -0.42 26.44
CA LEU A 427 10.58 -1.88 26.25
C LEU A 427 11.42 -2.66 27.28
N GLY A 428 12.17 -1.95 28.11
CA GLY A 428 13.08 -2.49 29.11
C GLY A 428 14.53 -2.08 28.86
N GLY A 429 15.30 -1.91 29.93
CA GLY A 429 16.67 -1.37 29.83
C GLY A 429 16.68 0.03 29.22
N ASP A 430 17.49 0.20 28.17
CA ASP A 430 17.66 1.42 27.37
C ASP A 430 16.91 1.36 26.02
N MET A 431 16.07 0.34 25.82
CA MET A 431 15.32 0.13 24.59
C MET A 431 13.94 0.79 24.64
N TYR A 432 13.60 1.48 23.56
CA TYR A 432 12.34 2.20 23.41
C TYR A 432 11.69 1.90 22.07
N SER A 433 10.37 1.96 22.06
CA SER A 433 9.56 2.04 20.85
C SER A 433 8.95 3.44 20.72
N LEU A 434 9.06 4.02 19.54
CA LEU A 434 8.40 5.26 19.16
C LEU A 434 7.27 4.99 18.17
N THR A 435 6.04 5.26 18.57
CA THR A 435 4.83 5.20 17.73
C THR A 435 4.32 6.62 17.50
N PRO A 436 4.71 7.28 16.38
CA PRO A 436 4.41 8.69 16.18
C PRO A 436 2.99 8.96 15.69
N TRP A 437 2.31 7.95 15.12
CA TRP A 437 1.00 8.12 14.46
C TRP A 437 1.06 9.11 13.29
N LEU A 438 2.17 9.06 12.55
CA LEU A 438 2.40 9.86 11.36
C LEU A 438 2.26 8.97 10.12
N GLY A 439 1.71 9.55 9.05
CA GLY A 439 1.65 8.94 7.73
C GLY A 439 3.03 8.80 7.09
N SER A 440 3.06 8.12 5.95
CA SER A 440 4.26 7.50 5.37
C SER A 440 5.42 8.46 5.13
N TYR A 441 5.11 9.69 4.70
CA TYR A 441 6.09 10.72 4.36
C TYR A 441 6.54 11.55 5.57
N ALA A 442 5.64 11.85 6.51
CA ALA A 442 5.99 12.53 7.74
C ALA A 442 6.78 11.62 8.69
N PHE A 443 6.43 10.32 8.72
CA PHE A 443 7.19 9.29 9.41
C PHE A 443 8.62 9.19 8.86
N LEU A 444 8.78 9.15 7.53
CA LEU A 444 10.10 9.11 6.89
C LEU A 444 10.93 10.35 7.23
N ALA A 445 10.30 11.54 7.25
CA ALA A 445 10.97 12.75 7.69
C ALA A 445 11.42 12.65 9.16
N LEU A 446 10.56 12.15 10.05
CA LEU A 446 10.87 11.96 11.47
C LEU A 446 12.03 10.99 11.68
N GLU A 447 12.03 9.86 10.96
CA GLU A 447 13.11 8.88 11.01
C GLU A 447 14.46 9.52 10.70
N ARG A 448 14.52 10.28 9.60
CA ARG A 448 15.72 10.99 9.17
C ARG A 448 16.13 12.07 10.16
N PHE A 449 15.17 12.83 10.68
CA PHE A 449 15.44 13.83 11.70
C PHE A 449 16.08 13.21 12.96
N LEU A 450 15.55 12.09 13.44
CA LEU A 450 16.13 11.38 14.58
C LEU A 450 17.57 10.92 14.30
N ARG A 451 17.81 10.30 13.14
CA ARG A 451 19.12 9.73 12.79
C ARG A 451 20.19 10.79 12.44
N LEU A 452 19.80 11.90 11.84
CA LEU A 452 20.74 12.91 11.32
C LEU A 452 20.95 14.09 12.27
N ARG A 453 19.92 14.51 13.01
CA ARG A 453 19.97 15.69 13.88
C ARG A 453 20.04 15.32 15.35
N CYS A 454 19.32 14.30 15.78
CA CYS A 454 19.21 13.96 17.20
C CYS A 454 20.16 12.85 17.66
N ALA A 455 20.65 12.00 16.76
CA ALA A 455 21.36 10.75 17.10
C ALA A 455 22.49 10.92 18.11
N THR A 456 23.39 11.89 17.89
CA THR A 456 24.53 12.15 18.80
C THR A 456 24.08 12.59 20.19
N ARG A 457 23.03 13.42 20.27
CA ARG A 457 22.55 13.96 21.55
C ARG A 457 21.72 12.96 22.35
N LEU A 458 20.98 12.10 21.65
CA LEU A 458 20.21 11.01 22.24
C LEU A 458 21.08 9.79 22.58
N GLY A 459 22.28 9.71 21.99
CA GLY A 459 23.12 8.51 22.06
C GLY A 459 22.43 7.31 21.41
N LEU A 460 21.82 7.49 20.23
CA LEU A 460 21.13 6.41 19.52
C LEU A 460 22.12 5.32 19.09
N SER A 461 21.74 4.05 19.30
CA SER A 461 22.48 2.91 18.77
C SER A 461 22.49 2.87 17.25
N LYS A 462 23.43 2.10 16.69
CA LYS A 462 23.41 1.71 15.28
C LYS A 462 22.21 0.81 14.95
N ASP A 463 21.79 0.00 15.92
CA ASP A 463 20.59 -0.82 15.84
C ASP A 463 19.37 0.10 15.98
N PHE A 464 18.72 0.35 14.86
CA PHE A 464 17.54 1.19 14.72
C PHE A 464 16.62 0.51 13.70
N ASP A 465 15.52 -0.07 14.18
CA ASP A 465 14.54 -0.75 13.35
C ASP A 465 13.40 0.21 13.02
N SER A 466 12.98 0.23 11.75
CA SER A 466 11.90 1.08 11.26
C SER A 466 10.82 0.22 10.59
N PHE A 467 9.61 0.27 11.14
CA PHE A 467 8.44 -0.44 10.64
C PHE A 467 7.45 0.58 10.11
N ARG A 468 7.73 1.09 8.91
CA ARG A 468 7.01 2.22 8.31
C ARG A 468 5.56 1.83 7.96
N PRO A 469 4.57 2.70 8.23
CA PRO A 469 4.64 3.97 8.96
C PRO A 469 4.21 3.86 10.44
N TYR A 470 4.23 2.67 11.04
CA TYR A 470 3.63 2.41 12.35
C TYR A 470 4.55 2.79 13.52
N TYR A 471 5.78 2.28 13.55
CA TYR A 471 6.69 2.49 14.70
C TYR A 471 8.17 2.33 14.37
N MET A 472 9.02 2.85 15.25
CA MET A 472 10.47 2.70 15.23
C MET A 472 10.94 2.11 16.56
N ARG A 473 11.96 1.25 16.54
CA ARG A 473 12.59 0.70 17.75
C ARG A 473 14.07 1.02 17.76
N PHE A 474 14.55 1.51 18.90
CA PHE A 474 15.95 1.89 19.07
C PHE A 474 16.35 1.88 20.54
N THR A 475 17.65 1.86 20.81
CA THR A 475 18.19 2.14 22.14
C THR A 475 18.73 3.56 22.21
N MET A 476 18.65 4.19 23.38
CA MET A 476 19.17 5.54 23.60
C MET A 476 19.82 5.67 24.98
N GLN A 477 20.82 6.55 25.09
CA GLN A 477 21.61 6.75 26.31
C GLN A 477 21.06 7.85 27.23
N VAL A 478 19.90 8.40 26.89
CA VAL A 478 19.23 9.48 27.64
C VAL A 478 17.88 9.00 28.19
N PRO A 479 17.41 9.56 29.31
CA PRO A 479 16.06 9.32 29.80
C PRO A 479 14.97 9.78 28.82
N ALA A 480 13.76 9.21 28.93
CA ALA A 480 12.61 9.56 28.10
C ALA A 480 12.21 11.05 28.14
N ALA A 481 12.40 11.74 29.27
CA ALA A 481 12.12 13.18 29.35
C ALA A 481 13.11 14.01 28.51
N ASP A 482 14.38 13.62 28.50
CA ASP A 482 15.41 14.28 27.69
C ASP A 482 15.20 14.05 26.19
N PHE A 483 14.60 12.92 25.79
CA PHE A 483 14.22 12.68 24.40
C PHE A 483 13.31 13.79 23.87
N TYR A 484 12.19 14.08 24.55
CA TYR A 484 11.23 15.11 24.11
C TYR A 484 11.86 16.50 24.08
N ARG A 485 12.64 16.83 25.12
CA ARG A 485 13.37 18.10 25.20
C ARG A 485 14.36 18.26 24.05
N ILE A 486 15.18 17.24 23.77
CA ILE A 486 16.18 17.26 22.70
C ILE A 486 15.51 17.44 21.33
N LEU A 487 14.42 16.71 21.06
CA LEU A 487 13.68 16.85 19.80
C LEU A 487 13.19 18.28 19.58
N ARG A 488 12.63 18.91 20.61
CA ARG A 488 12.15 20.29 20.53
C ARG A 488 13.28 21.30 20.37
N GLU A 489 14.38 21.12 21.08
CA GLU A 489 15.56 21.99 20.92
C GLU A 489 16.17 21.86 19.53
N GLU A 490 16.21 20.65 18.96
CA GLU A 490 16.72 20.42 17.60
C GLU A 490 15.78 20.96 16.50
N ILE A 491 14.46 20.89 16.70
CA ILE A 491 13.49 21.40 15.72
C ILE A 491 13.34 22.92 15.78
N ALA A 492 13.62 23.54 16.94
CA ALA A 492 13.64 24.99 17.11
C ALA A 492 14.83 25.66 16.39
N ARG A 493 15.89 24.89 16.11
CA ARG A 493 16.99 25.34 15.24
C ARG A 493 16.52 25.38 13.79
N PRO A 494 17.08 26.26 12.94
CA PRO A 494 16.83 26.21 11.50
C PRO A 494 17.01 24.79 10.96
N LEU A 495 16.02 24.33 10.20
CA LEU A 495 15.99 23.03 9.55
C LEU A 495 15.58 23.22 8.10
N ASP A 496 16.56 23.10 7.21
CA ASP A 496 16.34 22.92 5.79
C ASP A 496 16.01 21.43 5.54
N PRO A 497 14.95 21.07 4.80
CA PRO A 497 14.70 19.69 4.42
C PRO A 497 15.91 18.97 3.79
N MET A 498 16.82 19.70 3.15
CA MET A 498 18.08 19.16 2.62
C MET A 498 19.01 18.59 3.70
N ASP A 499 18.91 19.08 4.94
CA ASP A 499 19.68 18.56 6.08
C ASP A 499 19.25 17.15 6.48
N LEU A 500 18.11 16.67 5.97
CA LEU A 500 17.56 15.33 6.25
C LEU A 500 18.01 14.28 5.21
N LEU A 501 18.97 14.61 4.35
CA LEU A 501 19.57 13.67 3.39
C LEU A 501 20.98 13.29 3.84
N TYR A 502 21.35 12.02 3.65
CA TYR A 502 22.74 11.62 3.89
C TYR A 502 23.66 12.29 2.84
N PRO A 503 24.93 12.58 3.16
CA PRO A 503 25.82 13.36 2.29
C PRO A 503 25.95 12.83 0.86
N ASN A 504 26.03 11.50 0.69
CA ASN A 504 26.22 10.85 -0.62
C ASN A 504 24.97 10.13 -1.13
N GLU A 505 23.82 10.39 -0.53
CA GLU A 505 22.58 9.73 -0.92
C GLU A 505 21.98 10.32 -2.19
N MET A 506 21.56 9.43 -3.09
CA MET A 506 20.80 9.71 -4.29
C MET A 506 19.47 8.95 -4.20
N PRO A 507 18.41 9.56 -3.63
CA PRO A 507 17.14 8.89 -3.45
C PRO A 507 16.43 8.80 -4.81
N ILE A 508 16.37 7.60 -5.38
CA ILE A 508 15.70 7.32 -6.66
C ILE A 508 14.28 6.85 -6.36
N PHE A 509 13.29 7.67 -6.70
CA PHE A 509 11.88 7.40 -6.45
C PHE A 509 11.10 7.25 -7.76
N ASP A 510 11.32 8.16 -8.70
CA ASP A 510 10.67 8.21 -10.00
C ASP A 510 11.60 7.72 -11.14
N LYS A 511 11.01 7.44 -12.32
CA LYS A 511 11.68 6.79 -13.45
C LYS A 511 12.98 7.46 -13.91
N TYR A 512 12.97 8.78 -14.01
CA TYR A 512 14.07 9.55 -14.58
C TYR A 512 14.97 10.19 -13.53
N ASP A 513 14.82 9.85 -12.24
CA ASP A 513 15.60 10.47 -11.16
C ASP A 513 17.12 10.26 -11.31
N GLU A 514 17.53 9.16 -11.96
CA GLU A 514 18.94 8.88 -12.30
C GLU A 514 19.49 9.77 -13.43
N THR A 515 18.61 10.29 -14.29
CA THR A 515 19.01 11.19 -15.40
C THR A 515 18.99 12.67 -15.01
N LEU A 516 18.52 12.97 -13.80
CA LEU A 516 18.49 14.33 -13.28
C LEU A 516 19.84 14.70 -12.67
N PRO A 517 20.19 16.00 -12.63
CA PRO A 517 21.33 16.44 -11.85
C PRO A 517 21.09 16.15 -10.37
N ALA A 518 22.15 15.77 -9.65
CA ALA A 518 22.07 15.38 -8.23
C ALA A 518 21.39 16.44 -7.34
N SER A 519 21.56 17.73 -7.66
CA SER A 519 20.91 18.83 -6.96
C SER A 519 19.38 18.76 -7.03
N LEU A 520 18.81 18.44 -8.21
CA LEU A 520 17.37 18.35 -8.40
C LEU A 520 16.80 17.05 -7.83
N THR A 521 17.48 15.90 -7.99
CA THR A 521 17.04 14.64 -7.37
C THR A 521 16.95 14.77 -5.85
N ARG A 522 18.00 15.32 -5.23
CA ARG A 522 18.05 15.56 -3.78
C ARG A 522 16.98 16.56 -3.34
N LYS A 523 16.81 17.67 -4.07
CA LYS A 523 15.79 18.69 -3.79
C LYS A 523 14.37 18.12 -3.93
N GLY A 524 14.11 17.32 -4.97
CA GLY A 524 12.82 16.70 -5.23
C GLY A 524 12.40 15.77 -4.10
N PHE A 525 13.32 14.98 -3.59
CA PHE A 525 13.10 14.16 -2.41
C PHE A 525 12.90 15.00 -1.14
N ALA A 526 13.83 15.91 -0.85
CA ALA A 526 13.81 16.73 0.37
C ALA A 526 12.52 17.55 0.54
N TYR A 527 12.09 18.23 -0.53
CA TYR A 527 10.98 19.17 -0.48
C TYR A 527 9.67 18.62 -1.08
N GLY A 528 9.75 17.59 -1.91
CA GLY A 528 8.59 17.03 -2.61
C GLY A 528 8.11 15.69 -2.06
N VAL A 529 8.97 14.92 -1.39
CA VAL A 529 8.64 13.60 -0.82
C VAL A 529 8.55 13.66 0.70
N LEU A 530 9.50 14.30 1.38
CA LEU A 530 9.45 14.40 2.85
C LEU A 530 8.37 15.40 3.30
N ASP A 531 7.50 14.97 4.21
CA ASP A 531 6.54 15.86 4.87
C ASP A 531 7.11 16.43 6.17
N VAL A 532 8.05 17.37 6.00
CA VAL A 532 8.76 18.03 7.10
C VAL A 532 7.83 18.94 7.91
N ASP A 533 6.77 19.49 7.29
CA ASP A 533 5.84 20.39 7.96
C ASP A 533 4.99 19.63 8.99
N THR A 534 4.39 18.49 8.61
CA THR A 534 3.62 17.68 9.55
C THR A 534 4.54 17.07 10.62
N MET A 535 5.76 16.64 10.26
CA MET A 535 6.76 16.22 11.26
C MET A 535 7.05 17.34 12.28
N LYS A 536 7.29 18.58 11.82
CA LYS A 536 7.53 19.74 12.70
C LYS A 536 6.35 19.99 13.63
N GLN A 537 5.13 20.02 13.09
CA GLN A 537 3.91 20.22 13.88
C GLN A 537 3.77 19.15 14.96
N TRP A 538 4.04 17.89 14.60
CA TRP A 538 4.00 16.78 15.54
C TRP A 538 5.03 16.92 16.67
N ILE A 539 6.29 17.25 16.35
CA ILE A 539 7.34 17.45 17.38
C ILE A 539 6.95 18.58 18.35
N MET A 540 6.39 19.67 17.82
CA MET A 540 5.95 20.83 18.62
C MET A 540 4.73 20.51 19.50
N ALA A 541 3.94 19.49 19.14
CA ALA A 541 2.78 19.05 19.91
C ALA A 541 3.11 17.98 20.98
N LEU A 542 4.36 17.50 21.05
CA LEU A 542 4.80 16.56 22.09
C LEU A 542 4.67 17.18 23.49
N PRO A 543 4.51 16.39 24.56
CA PRO A 543 4.47 16.90 25.94
C PRO A 543 5.82 17.50 26.40
N ASP A 544 5.75 18.36 27.42
CA ASP A 544 6.92 19.00 28.07
C ASP A 544 7.82 18.02 28.82
#